data_AF-D8P934-F1
#
_entry.id   AF-D8P934-F1
#
_cell.length_a   1.000
_cell.length_b   1.000
_cell.length_c   1.000
_cell.angle_alpha   90.00
_cell.angle_beta   90.00
_cell.angle_gamma   90.00
#
_symmetry.space_group_name_H-M   'P 1'
#
loop_
_entity.id
_entity.type
_entity.pdbx_description
1 polymer ?
#
loop_
_entity_poly.entity_id
_entity_poly.type
_entity_poly.pdbx_seq_one_letter_code
_entity_poly.pdbx_strand_id
1 'polypeptide(L)'
;MQEPEWNSRWERVARVLCPFVVAGCLVVLMPPVSRVAIDPGLRDVPFPRASESITSLIARSAAQYGLDPALLQAVIKVESNFNSDAVSSKGAIGLMQLMPLTAAALHVLDPFDPKDNIHAGAALLRRLLNRFDGDLSLALAAYHVGETRVRQTLGTPALPATQLYVERVLGHYHRFRAEAHQTAGHSLTRESSGEAFLTSPRVRP
;
A
#
# COMPACT_ATOMS: atom_id res chain seq x y z
N MET A 1 -12.76 -9.38 30.05
CA MET A 1 -11.95 -10.05 29.02
C MET A 1 -12.21 -9.30 27.73
N GLN A 2 -11.29 -8.43 27.30
CA GLN A 2 -11.41 -7.73 26.03
C GLN A 2 -10.97 -8.71 24.95
N GLU A 3 -11.83 -8.98 23.97
CA GLU A 3 -11.49 -9.76 22.79
C GLU A 3 -10.25 -9.15 22.11
N PRO A 4 -9.30 -9.97 21.60
CA PRO A 4 -8.15 -9.44 20.88
C PRO A 4 -8.65 -8.65 19.67
N GLU A 5 -8.17 -7.41 19.52
CA GLU A 5 -8.53 -6.46 18.46
C GLU A 5 -8.47 -7.06 17.04
N TRP A 6 -7.61 -8.07 16.86
CA TRP A 6 -7.50 -8.90 15.67
C TRP A 6 -8.81 -9.60 15.25
N ASN A 7 -9.61 -10.11 16.20
CA ASN A 7 -10.90 -10.75 15.91
C ASN A 7 -11.87 -9.76 15.27
N SER A 8 -11.90 -8.51 15.75
CA SER A 8 -12.77 -7.46 15.21
C SER A 8 -12.41 -7.07 13.77
N ARG A 9 -11.12 -7.13 13.42
CA ARG A 9 -10.63 -6.81 12.06
C ARG A 9 -11.06 -7.89 11.07
N TRP A 10 -10.98 -9.18 11.42
CA TRP A 10 -11.47 -10.28 10.57
C TRP A 10 -12.99 -10.41 10.54
N GLU A 11 -13.70 -10.04 11.60
CA GLU A 11 -15.16 -9.94 11.55
C GLU A 11 -15.62 -8.93 10.49
N ARG A 12 -14.92 -7.79 10.33
CA ARG A 12 -15.21 -6.82 9.26
C ARG A 12 -15.01 -7.43 7.87
N VAL A 13 -14.00 -8.28 7.70
CA VAL A 13 -13.76 -9.02 6.44
C VAL A 13 -14.83 -10.10 6.23
N ALA A 14 -15.16 -10.86 7.27
CA ALA A 14 -16.14 -11.96 7.24
C ALA A 14 -17.57 -11.47 6.96
N ARG A 15 -17.94 -10.27 7.44
CA ARG A 15 -19.25 -9.65 7.16
C ARG A 15 -19.45 -9.28 5.68
N VAL A 16 -18.39 -9.08 4.91
CA VAL A 16 -18.48 -8.73 3.48
C VAL A 16 -18.38 -9.97 2.58
N LEU A 17 -17.83 -11.08 3.09
CA LEU A 17 -17.69 -12.34 2.35
C LEU A 17 -18.91 -13.27 2.41
N CYS A 18 -20.02 -12.88 3.05
CA CYS A 18 -21.13 -13.81 3.30
C CYS A 18 -22.52 -13.18 3.08
N PRO A 19 -23.30 -13.71 2.12
CA PRO A 19 -24.67 -14.06 2.43
C PRO A 19 -24.81 -15.58 2.35
N PHE A 20 -25.24 -16.19 3.46
CA PHE A 20 -25.56 -17.61 3.64
C PHE A 20 -24.39 -18.60 3.84
N VAL A 21 -23.95 -18.76 5.09
CA VAL A 21 -23.67 -20.10 5.63
C VAL A 21 -24.41 -20.23 6.96
N VAL A 22 -25.50 -20.99 6.90
CA VAL A 22 -26.22 -21.51 8.05
C VAL A 22 -25.39 -22.63 8.69
N ALA A 23 -25.33 -22.59 10.03
CA ALA A 23 -25.08 -23.67 11.00
C ALA A 23 -24.43 -24.98 10.53
N GLY A 24 -23.33 -25.39 11.20
CA GLY A 24 -22.84 -26.76 11.12
C GLY A 24 -21.54 -27.02 11.88
N CYS A 25 -21.67 -27.71 13.00
CA CYS A 25 -20.64 -28.15 13.94
C CYS A 25 -19.51 -29.00 13.30
N LEU A 26 -18.25 -28.77 13.69
CA LEU A 26 -17.30 -29.85 14.06
C LEU A 26 -16.08 -29.27 14.81
N VAL A 27 -16.08 -29.41 16.13
CA VAL A 27 -14.88 -29.23 16.95
C VAL A 27 -13.94 -30.40 16.63
N VAL A 28 -12.89 -30.14 15.87
CA VAL A 28 -11.77 -31.08 15.71
C VAL A 28 -10.86 -30.92 16.92
N LEU A 29 -10.72 -32.02 17.68
CA LEU A 29 -9.83 -32.17 18.82
C LEU A 29 -8.36 -32.01 18.37
N MET A 30 -7.76 -30.83 18.57
CA MET A 30 -6.32 -30.63 18.41
C MET A 30 -5.59 -31.20 19.64
N PRO A 31 -4.47 -31.94 19.48
CA PRO A 31 -3.65 -32.39 20.61
C PRO A 31 -2.97 -31.20 21.32
N PRO A 32 -2.62 -31.32 22.61
CA PRO A 32 -2.02 -30.22 23.35
C PRO A 32 -0.65 -29.85 22.76
N VAL A 33 -0.51 -28.59 22.36
CA VAL A 33 0.78 -28.01 21.99
C VAL A 33 1.65 -27.96 23.24
N SER A 34 2.75 -28.72 23.24
CA SER A 34 3.75 -28.66 24.30
C SER A 34 4.27 -27.23 24.47
N ARG A 35 4.23 -26.73 25.70
CA ARG A 35 4.75 -25.40 26.07
C ARG A 35 6.25 -25.34 25.77
N VAL A 36 6.64 -24.51 24.81
CA VAL A 36 8.00 -23.98 24.73
C VAL A 36 8.19 -23.08 25.94
N ALA A 37 9.15 -23.41 26.81
CA ALA A 37 9.55 -22.55 27.91
C ALA A 37 10.19 -21.28 27.32
N ILE A 38 9.51 -20.14 27.47
CA ILE A 38 10.10 -18.83 27.18
C ILE A 38 11.07 -18.52 28.30
N ASP A 39 12.33 -18.27 27.93
CA ASP A 39 13.40 -17.83 28.82
C ASP A 39 12.99 -16.50 29.51
N PRO A 40 12.96 -16.42 30.85
CA PRO A 40 12.55 -15.22 31.59
C PRO A 40 13.56 -14.05 31.50
N GLY A 41 14.62 -14.17 30.69
CA GLY A 41 15.69 -13.18 30.56
C GLY A 41 15.44 -12.02 29.59
N LEU A 42 14.44 -12.05 28.70
CA LEU A 42 14.18 -10.93 27.79
C LEU A 42 13.21 -9.92 28.41
N ARG A 43 13.74 -9.07 29.30
CA ARG A 43 13.01 -7.89 29.79
C ARG A 43 12.82 -6.91 28.64
N ASP A 44 11.55 -6.57 28.42
CA ASP A 44 11.05 -5.61 27.46
C ASP A 44 11.78 -4.26 27.53
N VAL A 45 12.43 -3.88 26.42
CA VAL A 45 12.68 -2.48 26.10
C VAL A 45 11.52 -2.00 25.21
N PRO A 46 10.50 -1.31 25.74
CA PRO A 46 9.47 -0.72 24.91
C PRO A 46 10.06 0.53 24.27
N PHE A 47 10.71 0.37 23.12
CA PHE A 47 10.86 1.48 22.19
C PHE A 47 9.57 1.54 21.37
N PRO A 48 8.70 2.55 21.55
CA PRO A 48 7.71 2.84 20.52
C PRO A 48 8.50 3.19 19.26
N ARG A 49 8.64 2.23 18.33
CA ARG A 49 9.03 2.56 16.97
C ARG A 49 7.96 3.52 16.49
N ALA A 50 8.33 4.80 16.33
CA ALA A 50 7.44 5.81 15.78
C ALA A 50 6.74 5.19 14.55
N SER A 51 5.41 5.17 14.56
CA SER A 51 4.64 4.62 13.46
C SER A 51 5.09 5.31 12.19
N GLU A 52 5.62 4.54 11.26
CA GLU A 52 6.24 5.09 10.09
C GLU A 52 5.18 5.78 9.21
N SER A 53 5.51 6.96 8.68
CA SER A 53 4.57 7.71 7.85
C SER A 53 4.20 6.94 6.58
N ILE A 54 2.95 7.09 6.10
CA ILE A 54 2.51 6.50 4.83
C ILE A 54 3.44 6.93 3.67
N THR A 55 3.89 8.19 3.66
CA THR A 55 4.82 8.71 2.64
C THR A 55 6.15 7.96 2.62
N SER A 56 6.74 7.66 3.78
CA SER A 56 7.99 6.88 3.84
C SER A 56 7.77 5.42 3.48
N LEU A 57 6.62 4.83 3.85
CA LEU A 57 6.23 3.48 3.41
C LEU A 57 6.09 3.39 1.89
N ILE A 58 5.47 4.39 1.27
CA ILE A 58 5.35 4.53 -0.19
C ILE A 58 6.75 4.61 -0.81
N ALA A 59 7.60 5.53 -0.33
CA ALA A 59 8.93 5.73 -0.90
C ALA A 59 9.78 4.46 -0.85
N ARG A 60 9.78 3.74 0.29
CA ARG A 60 10.55 2.50 0.43
C ARG A 60 10.00 1.37 -0.44
N SER A 61 8.68 1.17 -0.45
CA SER A 61 8.07 0.12 -1.28
C SER A 61 8.27 0.41 -2.77
N ALA A 62 8.12 1.67 -3.17
CA ALA A 62 8.40 2.10 -4.54
C ALA A 62 9.85 1.82 -4.94
N ALA A 63 10.82 2.19 -4.09
CA ALA A 63 12.24 1.90 -4.33
C ALA A 63 12.51 0.38 -4.43
N GLN A 64 11.96 -0.41 -3.51
CA GLN A 64 12.14 -1.86 -3.48
C GLN A 64 11.65 -2.54 -4.77
N TYR A 65 10.51 -2.09 -5.30
CA TYR A 65 9.91 -2.65 -6.50
C TYR A 65 10.23 -1.85 -7.77
N GLY A 66 11.17 -0.90 -7.72
CA GLY A 66 11.57 -0.05 -8.84
C GLY A 66 10.45 0.81 -9.44
N LEU A 67 9.41 1.11 -8.67
CA LEU A 67 8.27 1.93 -9.08
C LEU A 67 8.55 3.41 -8.83
N ASP A 68 7.88 4.28 -9.58
CA ASP A 68 7.83 5.70 -9.25
C ASP A 68 6.98 5.90 -7.98
N PRO A 69 7.49 6.55 -6.91
CA PRO A 69 6.71 6.82 -5.71
C PRO A 69 5.41 7.59 -5.99
N ALA A 70 5.40 8.48 -6.98
CA ALA A 70 4.21 9.23 -7.35
C ALA A 70 3.12 8.32 -7.97
N LEU A 71 3.51 7.24 -8.66
CA LEU A 71 2.56 6.26 -9.18
C LEU A 71 1.90 5.48 -8.05
N LEU A 72 2.70 5.00 -7.09
CA LEU A 72 2.18 4.24 -5.96
C LEU A 72 1.26 5.12 -5.09
N GLN A 73 1.63 6.38 -4.89
CA GLN A 73 0.80 7.38 -4.23
C GLN A 73 -0.52 7.63 -4.98
N ALA A 74 -0.49 7.68 -6.32
CA ALA A 74 -1.68 7.87 -7.14
C ALA A 74 -2.66 6.69 -7.03
N VAL A 75 -2.15 5.45 -7.05
CA VAL A 75 -2.98 4.25 -6.83
C VAL A 75 -3.65 4.30 -5.45
N ILE A 76 -2.89 4.54 -4.38
CA ILE A 76 -3.44 4.65 -3.01
C ILE A 76 -4.49 5.75 -2.92
N LYS A 77 -4.27 6.89 -3.57
CA LYS A 77 -5.22 8.01 -3.61
C LYS A 77 -6.56 7.59 -4.22
N VAL A 78 -6.55 6.83 -5.31
CA VAL A 78 -7.77 6.37 -5.99
C VAL A 78 -8.45 5.24 -5.23
N GLU A 79 -7.68 4.32 -4.66
CA GLU A 79 -8.19 3.12 -3.99
C GLU A 79 -8.84 3.42 -2.63
N SER A 80 -8.16 4.19 -1.78
CA SER A 80 -8.58 4.38 -0.39
C SER A 80 -8.60 5.84 0.06
N ASN A 81 -8.10 6.76 -0.77
CA ASN A 81 -7.83 8.14 -0.35
C ASN A 81 -6.96 8.19 0.92
N PHE A 82 -5.96 7.31 1.00
CA PHE A 82 -5.05 7.13 2.14
C PHE A 82 -5.70 6.62 3.44
N ASN A 83 -6.89 6.01 3.37
CA ASN A 83 -7.52 5.38 4.52
C ASN A 83 -7.05 3.92 4.68
N SER A 84 -6.25 3.64 5.71
CA SER A 84 -5.77 2.28 6.01
C SER A 84 -6.85 1.31 6.47
N ASP A 85 -7.98 1.83 6.98
CA ASP A 85 -9.12 1.04 7.43
C ASP A 85 -10.19 0.84 6.34
N ALA A 86 -9.91 1.25 5.10
CA ALA A 86 -10.87 1.17 4.01
C ALA A 86 -11.26 -0.28 3.69
N VAL A 87 -12.57 -0.53 3.62
CA VAL A 87 -13.14 -1.78 3.11
C VAL A 87 -14.19 -1.44 2.05
N SER A 88 -14.01 -1.91 0.82
CA SER A 88 -15.02 -1.71 -0.23
C SER A 88 -16.22 -2.63 -0.05
N SER A 89 -17.33 -2.31 -0.72
CA SER A 89 -18.52 -3.17 -0.76
C SER A 89 -18.27 -4.56 -1.35
N LYS A 90 -17.18 -4.73 -2.11
CA LYS A 90 -16.74 -6.02 -2.67
C LYS A 90 -15.74 -6.76 -1.77
N GLY A 91 -15.33 -6.15 -0.67
CA GLY A 91 -14.42 -6.75 0.31
C GLY A 91 -12.94 -6.47 0.07
N ALA A 92 -12.58 -5.53 -0.80
CA ALA A 92 -11.20 -5.08 -0.96
C ALA A 92 -10.75 -4.28 0.29
N ILE A 93 -9.50 -4.44 0.73
CA ILE A 93 -9.04 -4.01 2.06
C ILE A 93 -7.79 -3.11 1.99
N GLY A 94 -7.79 -2.07 2.82
CA GLY A 94 -6.62 -1.26 3.14
C GLY A 94 -6.26 -0.23 2.08
N LEU A 95 -5.04 0.32 2.21
CA LEU A 95 -4.58 1.47 1.43
C LEU A 95 -4.61 1.26 -0.09
N MET A 96 -4.26 0.05 -0.53
CA MET A 96 -4.18 -0.36 -1.92
C MET A 96 -5.32 -1.31 -2.32
N GLN A 97 -6.36 -1.41 -1.49
CA GLN A 97 -7.59 -2.18 -1.73
C GLN A 97 -7.31 -3.58 -2.29
N LEU A 98 -6.51 -4.37 -1.56
CA LEU A 98 -6.24 -5.74 -1.94
C LEU A 98 -7.48 -6.61 -1.67
N MET A 99 -7.89 -7.40 -2.67
CA MET A 99 -8.90 -8.43 -2.46
C MET A 99 -8.36 -9.49 -1.48
N PRO A 100 -9.20 -10.10 -0.61
CA PRO A 100 -8.73 -11.05 0.40
C PRO A 100 -7.93 -12.21 -0.18
N LEU A 101 -8.39 -12.78 -1.31
CA LEU A 101 -7.67 -13.85 -2.00
C LEU A 101 -6.30 -13.39 -2.55
N THR A 102 -6.22 -12.14 -3.02
CA THR A 102 -4.98 -11.54 -3.50
C THR A 102 -4.02 -11.26 -2.35
N ALA A 103 -4.51 -10.75 -1.22
CA ALA A 103 -3.73 -10.54 0.00
C ALA A 103 -3.14 -11.86 0.51
N ALA A 104 -3.95 -12.93 0.55
CA ALA A 104 -3.51 -14.27 0.91
C ALA A 104 -2.44 -14.82 -0.05
N ALA A 105 -2.63 -14.67 -1.37
CA ALA A 105 -1.66 -15.09 -2.38
C ALA A 105 -0.34 -14.31 -2.32
N LEU A 106 -0.33 -13.12 -1.71
CA LEU A 106 0.84 -12.29 -1.48
C LEU A 106 1.40 -12.44 -0.05
N HIS A 107 0.90 -13.40 0.72
CA HIS A 107 1.30 -13.68 2.11
C HIS A 107 1.17 -12.46 3.05
N VAL A 108 0.18 -11.60 2.80
CA VAL A 108 -0.14 -10.49 3.70
C VAL A 108 -0.75 -11.04 4.97
N LEU A 109 -0.10 -10.77 6.11
CA LEU A 109 -0.61 -11.19 7.41
C LEU A 109 -1.77 -10.29 7.81
N ASP A 110 -1.55 -8.97 7.83
CA ASP A 110 -2.57 -7.99 8.21
C ASP A 110 -2.86 -7.03 7.05
N PRO A 111 -3.97 -7.20 6.30
CA PRO A 111 -4.26 -6.35 5.15
C PRO A 111 -4.66 -4.92 5.52
N PHE A 112 -4.87 -4.62 6.81
CA PHE A 112 -5.11 -3.28 7.31
C PHE A 112 -3.82 -2.61 7.81
N ASP A 113 -2.72 -3.36 8.01
CA ASP A 113 -1.42 -2.77 8.31
C ASP A 113 -0.90 -1.99 7.08
N PRO A 114 -0.60 -0.68 7.20
CA PRO A 114 -0.13 0.13 6.09
C PRO A 114 1.13 -0.41 5.41
N LYS A 115 2.08 -0.95 6.18
CA LYS A 115 3.35 -1.42 5.64
C LYS A 115 3.13 -2.68 4.81
N ASP A 116 2.41 -3.67 5.35
CA ASP A 116 2.14 -4.92 4.65
C ASP A 116 1.26 -4.70 3.40
N ASN A 117 0.23 -3.85 3.52
CA ASN A 117 -0.68 -3.56 2.41
C ASN A 117 0.00 -2.80 1.26
N ILE A 118 0.78 -1.74 1.57
CA ILE A 118 1.54 -1.00 0.54
C ILE A 118 2.59 -1.90 -0.11
N HIS A 119 3.31 -2.69 0.69
CA HIS A 119 4.34 -3.58 0.18
C HIS A 119 3.76 -4.62 -0.81
N ALA A 120 2.67 -5.28 -0.43
CA ALA A 120 2.02 -6.28 -1.28
C ALA A 120 1.36 -5.65 -2.52
N GLY A 121 0.71 -4.49 -2.38
CA GLY A 121 0.16 -3.78 -3.53
C GLY A 121 1.23 -3.27 -4.50
N ALA A 122 2.40 -2.82 -4.01
CA ALA A 122 3.54 -2.49 -4.85
C ALA A 122 4.10 -3.71 -5.60
N ALA A 123 4.22 -4.85 -4.92
CA ALA A 123 4.62 -6.13 -5.53
C ALA A 123 3.65 -6.56 -6.64
N LEU A 124 2.35 -6.44 -6.38
CA LEU A 124 1.28 -6.70 -7.35
C LEU A 124 1.41 -5.79 -8.58
N LEU A 125 1.53 -4.47 -8.36
CA LEU A 125 1.64 -3.50 -9.44
C LEU A 125 2.88 -3.74 -10.31
N ARG A 126 4.04 -4.02 -9.70
CA ARG A 126 5.25 -4.40 -10.44
C ARG A 126 5.03 -5.66 -11.27
N ARG A 127 4.41 -6.71 -10.70
CA ARG A 127 4.12 -7.94 -11.45
C ARG A 127 3.25 -7.66 -12.68
N LEU A 128 2.24 -6.81 -12.54
CA LEU A 128 1.36 -6.43 -13.64
C LEU A 128 2.10 -5.60 -14.70
N LEU A 129 2.94 -4.64 -14.31
CA LEU A 129 3.78 -3.91 -15.25
C LEU A 129 4.68 -4.85 -16.06
N ASN A 130 5.31 -5.82 -15.40
CA ASN A 130 6.14 -6.81 -16.09
C ASN A 130 5.31 -7.72 -17.01
N ARG A 131 4.06 -8.04 -16.64
CA ARG A 131 3.16 -8.88 -17.44
C ARG A 131 2.71 -8.18 -18.72
N PHE A 132 2.54 -6.87 -18.69
CA PHE A 132 2.08 -6.05 -19.80
C PHE A 132 3.22 -5.24 -20.43
N ASP A 133 4.46 -5.73 -20.38
CA ASP A 133 5.63 -5.14 -21.04
C ASP A 133 5.86 -3.65 -20.74
N GLY A 134 5.50 -3.21 -19.53
CA GLY A 134 5.62 -1.82 -19.10
C GLY A 134 4.48 -0.91 -19.54
N ASP A 135 3.45 -1.41 -20.22
CA ASP A 135 2.24 -0.65 -20.52
C ASP A 135 1.49 -0.34 -19.22
N LEU A 136 1.64 0.91 -18.78
CA LEU A 136 1.07 1.40 -17.53
C LEU A 136 -0.46 1.37 -17.54
N SER A 137 -1.09 1.67 -18.68
CA SER A 137 -2.55 1.69 -18.80
C SER A 137 -3.12 0.29 -18.66
N LEU A 138 -2.50 -0.71 -19.29
CA LEU A 138 -2.89 -2.12 -19.15
C LEU A 138 -2.63 -2.66 -17.75
N ALA A 139 -1.49 -2.32 -17.14
CA ALA A 139 -1.17 -2.74 -15.78
C ALA A 139 -2.18 -2.18 -14.77
N LEU A 140 -2.56 -0.91 -14.89
CA LEU A 140 -3.57 -0.27 -14.03
C LEU A 140 -4.97 -0.86 -14.27
N ALA A 141 -5.35 -1.11 -15.53
CA ALA A 141 -6.59 -1.80 -15.83
C ALA A 141 -6.64 -3.20 -15.17
N ALA A 142 -5.55 -3.95 -15.28
CA ALA A 142 -5.44 -5.27 -14.69
C ALA A 142 -5.38 -5.25 -13.15
N TYR A 143 -4.87 -4.17 -12.55
CA TYR A 143 -4.92 -3.96 -11.11
C TYR A 143 -6.37 -3.83 -10.64
N HIS A 144 -7.19 -3.05 -11.36
CA HIS A 144 -8.57 -2.77 -10.99
C HIS A 144 -9.54 -3.94 -11.22
N VAL A 145 -9.42 -4.65 -12.36
CA VAL A 145 -10.39 -5.70 -12.74
C VAL A 145 -9.80 -7.11 -12.85
N GLY A 146 -8.49 -7.26 -12.67
CA GLY A 146 -7.77 -8.52 -12.80
C GLY A 146 -7.21 -8.78 -14.20
N GLU A 147 -6.05 -9.45 -14.24
CA GLU A 147 -5.30 -9.78 -15.46
C GLU A 147 -6.11 -10.57 -16.49
N THR A 148 -6.87 -11.57 -16.05
CA THR A 148 -7.66 -12.44 -16.93
C THR A 148 -8.67 -11.64 -17.75
N ARG A 149 -9.30 -10.62 -17.16
CA ARG A 149 -10.29 -9.78 -17.84
C ARG A 149 -9.63 -8.92 -18.92
N VAL A 150 -8.48 -8.31 -18.62
CA VAL A 150 -7.76 -7.46 -19.59
C VAL A 150 -7.23 -8.27 -20.78
N ARG A 151 -6.76 -9.50 -20.54
CA ARG A 151 -6.34 -10.41 -21.62
C ARG A 151 -7.49 -10.82 -22.55
N GLN A 152 -8.68 -11.03 -22.00
CA GLN A 152 -9.86 -11.41 -22.78
C GLN A 152 -10.38 -10.26 -23.66
N THR A 153 -10.13 -9.00 -23.29
CA THR A 153 -10.56 -7.82 -24.05
C THR A 153 -9.51 -7.33 -25.07
N LEU A 154 -8.51 -8.17 -25.42
CA LEU A 154 -7.46 -7.86 -26.40
C LEU A 154 -6.71 -6.54 -26.13
N GLY A 155 -6.45 -6.21 -24.85
CA GLY A 155 -5.63 -5.05 -24.51
C GLY A 155 -6.30 -3.69 -24.68
N THR A 156 -7.63 -3.63 -24.82
CA THR A 156 -8.36 -2.37 -24.65
C THR A 156 -9.12 -2.43 -23.32
N PRO A 157 -9.03 -1.43 -22.43
CA PRO A 157 -9.89 -1.34 -21.25
C PRO A 157 -11.34 -1.14 -21.72
N ALA A 158 -12.04 -2.22 -22.07
CA ALA A 158 -13.34 -2.14 -22.74
C ALA A 158 -14.48 -1.67 -21.81
N LEU A 159 -14.24 -1.66 -20.50
CA LEU A 159 -15.23 -1.27 -19.51
C LEU A 159 -15.06 0.22 -19.15
N PRO A 160 -16.09 1.06 -19.32
CA PRO A 160 -16.03 2.50 -19.00
C PRO A 160 -15.54 2.77 -17.57
N ALA A 161 -15.95 1.96 -16.59
CA ALA A 161 -15.47 2.08 -15.21
C ALA A 161 -13.97 1.83 -15.06
N THR A 162 -13.37 0.98 -15.91
CA THR A 162 -11.93 0.71 -15.90
C THR A 162 -11.15 1.82 -16.57
N GLN A 163 -11.67 2.37 -17.67
CA GLN A 163 -11.08 3.57 -18.30
C GLN A 163 -11.03 4.73 -17.31
N LEU A 164 -12.15 5.00 -16.63
CA LEU A 164 -12.22 6.04 -15.62
C LEU A 164 -11.24 5.80 -14.46
N TYR A 165 -11.07 4.54 -14.02
CA TYR A 165 -10.06 4.21 -13.02
C TYR A 165 -8.65 4.57 -13.49
N VAL A 166 -8.28 4.13 -14.70
CA VAL A 166 -6.96 4.39 -15.29
C VAL A 166 -6.72 5.89 -15.43
N GLU A 167 -7.69 6.64 -15.98
CA GLU A 167 -7.64 8.09 -16.13
C GLU A 167 -7.44 8.80 -14.79
N ARG A 168 -8.17 8.39 -13.75
CA ARG A 168 -8.03 8.97 -12.39
C ARG A 168 -6.65 8.72 -11.81
N VAL A 169 -6.11 7.50 -11.95
CA VAL A 169 -4.76 7.19 -11.45
C VAL A 169 -3.72 7.99 -12.22
N LEU A 170 -3.78 8.03 -13.55
CA LEU A 170 -2.83 8.79 -14.37
C LEU A 170 -2.89 10.30 -14.08
N GLY A 171 -4.09 10.85 -13.89
CA GLY A 171 -4.26 12.25 -13.50
C GLY A 171 -3.59 12.58 -12.17
N HIS A 172 -3.78 11.73 -11.15
CA HIS A 172 -3.07 11.88 -9.87
C HIS A 172 -1.57 11.66 -10.01
N TYR A 173 -1.14 10.69 -10.83
CA TYR A 173 0.27 10.39 -11.05
C TYR A 173 1.02 11.59 -11.62
N HIS A 174 0.52 12.19 -12.69
CA HIS A 174 1.15 13.37 -13.30
C HIS A 174 1.21 14.55 -12.34
N ARG A 175 0.15 14.77 -11.54
CA ARG A 175 0.13 15.81 -10.50
C ARG A 175 1.21 15.58 -9.44
N PHE A 176 1.25 14.39 -8.84
CA PHE A 176 2.23 14.08 -7.79
C PHE A 176 3.67 14.12 -8.31
N ARG A 177 3.91 13.68 -9.55
CA ARG A 177 5.23 13.78 -10.18
C ARG A 177 5.67 15.24 -10.35
N ALA A 178 4.75 16.13 -10.76
CA ALA A 178 5.03 17.56 -10.88
C ALA A 178 5.35 18.21 -9.52
N GLU A 179 4.58 17.90 -8.48
CA GLU A 179 4.80 18.40 -7.11
C GLU A 179 6.17 17.95 -6.56
N ALA A 180 6.58 16.70 -6.83
CA ALA A 180 7.90 16.17 -6.44
C ALA A 180 9.05 16.93 -7.11
N HIS A 181 8.94 17.25 -8.40
CA HIS A 181 9.96 18.04 -9.11
C HIS A 181 10.06 19.47 -8.60
N GLN A 182 8.94 20.11 -8.25
CA GLN A 182 8.95 21.46 -7.68
C GLN A 182 9.63 21.49 -6.31
N THR A 183 9.38 20.49 -5.47
CA THR A 183 9.99 20.37 -4.15
C THR A 183 11.51 20.17 -4.24
N ALA A 184 11.96 19.35 -5.19
CA ALA A 184 13.38 19.16 -5.47
C ALA A 184 14.04 20.47 -5.98
N GLY A 185 13.39 21.19 -6.89
CA GLY A 185 13.90 22.45 -7.43
C GLY A 185 14.04 23.56 -6.38
N HIS A 186 13.09 23.70 -5.45
CA HIS A 186 13.17 24.69 -4.37
C HIS A 186 14.24 24.38 -3.32
N SER A 187 14.60 23.10 -3.14
CA SER A 187 15.64 22.71 -2.19
C SER A 187 17.03 23.11 -2.70
N LEU A 188 17.27 22.93 -4.01
CA LEU A 188 18.55 23.27 -4.66
C LEU A 188 18.81 24.79 -4.73
N THR A 189 17.77 25.61 -4.93
CA THR A 189 17.93 27.07 -4.95
C THR A 189 18.24 27.66 -3.57
N ARG A 190 17.70 27.04 -2.50
CA ARG A 190 17.88 27.50 -1.12
C ARG A 190 19.28 27.22 -0.57
N GLU A 191 19.91 26.11 -0.98
CA GLU A 191 21.33 25.85 -0.67
C GLU A 191 22.28 26.81 -1.40
N SER A 192 22.02 27.15 -2.67
CA SER A 192 22.88 28.10 -3.42
C SER A 192 22.85 29.54 -2.89
N SER A 193 21.79 29.91 -2.18
CA SER A 193 21.60 31.26 -1.63
C SER A 193 22.20 31.42 -0.22
N GLY A 194 22.55 30.32 0.45
CA GLY A 194 23.01 30.29 1.85
C GLY A 194 24.53 30.43 2.04
N GLU A 195 25.34 30.29 0.99
CA GLU A 195 26.82 30.36 1.07
C GLU A 195 27.41 31.76 0.80
N ALA A 196 26.60 32.82 0.67
CA ALA A 196 27.11 34.16 0.36
C ALA A 196 27.31 35.09 1.58
N PHE A 197 27.20 34.60 2.82
CA PHE A 197 27.20 35.44 4.03
C PHE A 197 28.24 35.05 5.08
N LEU A 198 29.55 34.95 4.75
CA LEU A 198 30.63 34.90 5.76
C LEU A 198 31.97 35.50 5.30
N THR A 199 31.98 36.66 4.63
CA THR A 199 33.21 37.47 4.52
C THR A 199 32.95 38.92 4.88
N SER A 200 32.99 39.24 6.18
CA SER A 200 33.07 40.62 6.64
C SER A 200 34.54 41.00 6.85
N PRO A 201 35.06 42.08 6.25
CA PRO A 201 36.45 42.47 6.42
C PRO A 201 36.64 43.22 7.75
N ARG A 202 37.67 42.84 8.51
CA ARG A 202 38.16 43.59 9.68
C ARG A 202 38.56 45.01 9.25
N VAL A 203 37.99 46.01 9.92
CA VAL A 203 38.54 47.37 9.95
C VAL A 203 39.15 47.59 11.33
N ARG A 204 40.46 47.87 11.38
CA ARG A 204 41.15 48.41 12.55
C ARG A 204 41.37 49.92 12.34
N PRO A 205 41.26 50.75 13.37
CA PRO A 205 42.18 51.87 13.57
C PRO A 205 43.47 51.40 14.24
#